data_AF-A0A2T7X2C6-F1
#
_entry.id   AF-A0A2T7X2C6-F1
#
_cell.length_a   1.000
_cell.length_b   1.000
_cell.length_c   1.000
_cell.angle_alpha   90.00
_cell.angle_beta   90.00
_cell.angle_gamma   90.00
#
_symmetry.space_group_name_H-M   'P 1'
#
loop_
_entity.id
_entity.type
_entity.pdbx_description
1 polymer ?
#
loop_
_entity_poly.entity_id
_entity_poly.type
_entity_poly.pdbx_seq_one_letter_code
_entity_poly.pdbx_strand_id
1 'polypeptide(L)'
;MTEAERADATIDRVVQATKVTDNTAQEVIEVTRDKVELALHRNLHKYVPAGEILAWTGLTITLLTTMLTAEFQPSFGMSGDTWRGVFILAFWASVFPLVRGLVRLCRRPKIDDLVNAIERDSRSASS
;
A
#
# COMPACT_ATOMS: atom_id res chain seq x y z
N MET A 1 15.22 -39.02 -45.21
CA MET A 1 15.33 -38.67 -43.79
C MET A 1 15.98 -37.30 -43.70
N THR A 2 15.14 -36.28 -43.64
CA THR A 2 15.47 -34.86 -43.91
C THR A 2 15.90 -34.13 -42.64
N GLU A 3 16.78 -33.13 -42.75
CA GLU A 3 17.33 -32.37 -41.61
C GLU A 3 16.27 -31.79 -40.65
N ALA A 4 15.07 -31.49 -41.15
CA ALA A 4 13.93 -31.05 -40.36
C ALA A 4 13.47 -32.08 -39.31
N GLU A 5 13.54 -33.38 -39.64
CA GLU A 5 13.13 -34.48 -38.77
C GLU A 5 14.15 -34.70 -37.63
N ARG A 6 15.42 -34.34 -37.86
CA ARG A 6 16.47 -34.34 -36.83
C ARG A 6 16.35 -33.16 -35.88
N ALA A 7 15.93 -31.99 -36.36
CA ALA A 7 15.74 -30.81 -35.51
C ALA A 7 14.58 -31.04 -34.53
N ASP A 8 13.47 -31.58 -35.01
CA ASP A 8 12.27 -31.88 -34.21
C ASP A 8 12.56 -32.93 -33.12
N ALA A 9 13.24 -34.02 -33.49
CA ALA A 9 13.66 -35.06 -32.54
C ALA A 9 14.72 -34.57 -31.51
N THR A 10 15.47 -33.51 -31.82
CA THR A 10 16.44 -32.93 -30.90
C THR A 10 15.76 -31.96 -29.92
N ILE A 11 14.77 -31.19 -30.37
CA ILE A 11 13.96 -30.32 -29.52
C ILE A 11 13.21 -31.17 -28.48
N ASP A 12 12.63 -32.30 -28.91
CA ASP A 12 11.85 -33.18 -28.02
C ASP A 12 12.73 -33.83 -26.92
N ARG A 13 14.00 -34.13 -27.26
CA ARG A 13 14.98 -34.64 -26.27
C ARG A 13 15.48 -33.58 -25.29
N VAL A 14 15.59 -32.32 -25.71
CA VAL A 14 15.99 -31.21 -24.82
C VAL A 14 14.86 -30.84 -23.85
N VAL A 15 13.60 -30.97 -24.29
CA VAL A 15 12.42 -30.73 -23.44
C VAL A 15 12.26 -31.83 -22.38
N GLN A 16 12.54 -33.10 -22.69
CA GLN A 16 12.46 -34.19 -21.70
C GLN A 16 13.54 -34.16 -20.61
N ALA A 17 14.68 -33.51 -20.83
CA ALA A 17 15.77 -33.44 -19.86
C ALA A 17 15.65 -32.27 -18.87
N THR A 18 14.69 -31.37 -19.06
CA THR A 18 14.47 -30.24 -18.14
C THR A 18 13.33 -30.59 -17.19
N LYS A 19 13.67 -31.02 -15.98
CA LYS A 19 12.71 -31.07 -14.87
C LYS A 19 12.27 -29.63 -14.55
N VAL A 20 11.28 -29.14 -15.28
CA VAL A 20 10.55 -27.92 -14.94
C VAL A 20 9.62 -28.28 -13.80
N THR A 21 10.16 -28.26 -12.57
CA THR A 21 9.30 -28.11 -11.39
C THR A 21 8.86 -26.65 -11.36
N ASP A 22 7.81 -26.32 -12.10
CA ASP A 22 7.07 -25.09 -11.89
C ASP A 22 6.26 -25.28 -10.61
N ASN A 23 6.90 -25.01 -9.47
CA ASN A 23 6.26 -25.04 -8.17
C ASN A 23 5.54 -23.70 -7.90
N THR A 24 4.79 -23.24 -8.90
CA THR A 24 3.84 -22.16 -8.74
C THR A 24 2.47 -22.84 -8.66
N ALA A 25 1.96 -23.06 -7.44
CA ALA A 25 0.57 -23.43 -7.25
C ALA A 25 -0.29 -22.25 -7.73
N GLN A 26 -0.55 -22.19 -9.03
CA GLN A 26 -1.31 -21.12 -9.66
C GLN A 26 -2.79 -21.45 -9.50
N GLU A 27 -3.39 -20.94 -8.43
CA GLU A 27 -4.81 -21.09 -8.18
C GLU A 27 -5.60 -20.10 -9.06
N VAL A 28 -6.30 -20.63 -10.07
CA VAL A 28 -7.17 -19.83 -10.94
C VAL A 28 -8.56 -19.77 -10.31
N ILE A 29 -8.89 -18.63 -9.72
CA ILE A 29 -10.20 -18.37 -9.12
C ILE A 29 -11.09 -17.70 -10.17
N GLU A 30 -11.99 -18.45 -10.80
CA GLU A 30 -12.98 -17.91 -11.74
C GLU A 30 -14.18 -17.35 -10.96
N VAL A 31 -14.28 -16.02 -10.89
CA VAL A 31 -15.33 -15.30 -10.15
C VAL A 31 -15.89 -14.18 -11.03
N THR A 32 -17.18 -13.89 -10.88
CA THR A 32 -17.82 -12.79 -11.61
C THR A 32 -17.23 -11.43 -11.20
N ARG A 33 -17.11 -10.52 -12.16
CA ARG A 33 -16.59 -9.17 -11.94
C ARG A 33 -17.29 -8.43 -10.78
N ASP A 34 -18.60 -8.62 -10.65
CA ASP A 34 -19.43 -8.00 -9.60
C ASP A 34 -18.99 -8.40 -8.18
N LYS A 35 -18.66 -9.69 -7.98
CA LYS A 35 -18.14 -10.18 -6.69
C LYS A 35 -16.77 -9.59 -6.36
N VAL A 36 -15.92 -9.42 -7.37
CA VAL A 36 -14.60 -8.77 -7.19
C VAL A 36 -14.77 -7.30 -6.82
N GLU A 37 -15.66 -6.57 -7.51
CA GLU A 37 -15.95 -5.17 -7.20
C GLU A 37 -16.53 -5.00 -5.79
N LEU A 38 -17.44 -5.89 -5.37
CA LEU A 38 -18.01 -5.89 -4.02
C LEU A 38 -16.95 -6.14 -2.94
N ALA A 39 -16.10 -7.15 -3.11
CA ALA A 39 -15.02 -7.47 -2.18
C ALA A 39 -13.99 -6.33 -2.11
N LEU A 40 -13.70 -5.68 -3.24
CA LEU A 40 -12.80 -4.54 -3.32
C LEU A 40 -13.39 -3.33 -2.56
N HIS A 41 -14.64 -2.95 -2.85
CA HIS A 41 -15.34 -1.86 -2.15
C HIS A 41 -15.43 -2.09 -0.64
N ARG A 42 -15.70 -3.33 -0.23
CA ARG A 42 -15.81 -3.72 1.19
C ARG A 42 -14.47 -3.69 1.91
N ASN A 43 -13.34 -3.66 1.22
CA ASN A 43 -12.04 -3.57 1.88
C ASN A 43 -11.35 -2.23 1.61
N LEU A 44 -11.72 -1.48 0.57
CA LEU A 44 -11.10 -0.19 0.20
C LEU A 44 -11.14 0.84 1.33
N HIS A 45 -12.22 0.88 2.13
CA HIS A 45 -12.34 1.79 3.27
C HIS A 45 -11.36 1.48 4.41
N LYS A 46 -10.81 0.26 4.48
CA LYS A 46 -9.76 -0.12 5.43
C LYS A 46 -8.41 0.44 4.99
N TYR A 47 -8.31 0.89 3.74
CA TYR A 47 -7.11 1.53 3.22
C TYR A 47 -7.19 3.05 3.44
N VAL A 48 -6.45 3.58 4.43
CA VAL A 48 -6.21 5.02 4.54
C VAL A 48 -5.66 5.54 3.19
N PRO A 49 -6.25 6.59 2.61
CA PRO A 49 -5.75 7.16 1.37
C PRO A 49 -4.30 7.63 1.58
N ALA A 50 -3.39 7.20 0.69
CA ALA A 50 -1.99 7.58 0.77
C ALA A 50 -1.79 9.11 0.80
N GLY A 51 -2.70 9.85 0.15
CA GLY A 51 -2.72 11.30 0.14
C GLY A 51 -2.96 11.93 1.52
N GLU A 52 -3.77 11.32 2.38
CA GLU A 52 -4.04 11.87 3.72
C GLU A 52 -2.77 11.77 4.59
N ILE A 53 -2.07 10.64 4.55
CA ILE A 53 -0.82 10.45 5.28
C ILE A 53 0.24 11.44 4.76
N LEU A 54 0.35 11.59 3.44
CA LEU A 54 1.32 12.48 2.81
C LEU A 54 1.08 13.96 3.19
N ALA A 55 -0.17 14.39 3.26
CA ALA A 55 -0.54 15.75 3.67
C ALA A 55 -0.11 16.03 5.12
N TRP A 56 -0.43 15.14 6.06
CA TRP A 56 -0.03 15.31 7.47
C TRP A 56 1.48 15.23 7.67
N THR A 57 2.19 14.39 6.88
CA THR A 57 3.66 14.33 6.93
C THR A 57 4.28 15.62 6.40
N GLY A 58 3.76 16.14 5.28
CA GLY A 58 4.23 17.41 4.71
C GLY A 58 4.05 18.55 5.70
N LEU A 59 2.87 18.68 6.29
CA LEU A 59 2.55 19.73 7.25
C LEU A 59 3.43 19.66 8.50
N THR A 60 3.69 18.45 9.02
CA THR A 60 4.56 18.26 10.18
C THR A 60 6.02 18.61 9.87
N ILE A 61 6.52 18.22 8.68
CA ILE A 61 7.87 18.57 8.22
C ILE A 61 7.99 20.08 8.04
N THR A 62 7.03 20.72 7.38
CA THR A 62 7.02 22.17 7.19
C THR A 62 7.07 22.90 8.52
N LEU A 63 6.21 22.54 9.48
CA LEU A 63 6.22 23.15 10.81
C LEU A 63 7.54 22.91 11.54
N LEU A 64 8.12 21.71 11.44
CA LEU A 64 9.42 21.41 12.04
C LEU A 64 10.53 22.26 11.42
N THR A 65 10.58 22.38 10.10
CA THR A 65 11.53 23.23 9.38
C THR A 65 11.34 24.69 9.77
N THR A 66 10.11 25.20 9.82
CA THR A 66 9.86 26.57 10.27
C THR A 66 10.35 26.78 11.70
N MET A 67 10.16 25.83 12.61
CA MET A 67 10.62 25.97 13.99
C MET A 67 12.16 25.96 14.12
N LEU A 68 12.87 25.30 13.21
CA LEU A 68 14.34 25.22 13.18
C LEU A 68 14.98 26.38 12.42
N THR A 69 14.31 26.91 11.40
CA THR A 69 14.87 27.88 10.46
C THR A 69 14.35 29.30 10.67
N ALA A 70 13.15 29.48 11.23
CA ALA A 70 12.56 30.80 11.39
C ALA A 70 13.06 31.49 12.66
N GLU A 71 13.52 32.73 12.50
CA GLU A 71 13.63 33.68 13.61
C GLU A 71 12.26 34.29 13.88
N PHE A 72 11.71 34.00 15.06
CA PHE A 72 10.42 34.55 15.49
C PHE A 72 10.59 36.00 15.91
N GLN A 73 10.53 36.91 14.95
CA GLN A 73 10.52 38.35 15.19
C GLN A 73 9.13 38.81 15.66
N PRO A 74 9.05 39.82 16.55
CA PRO A 74 7.79 40.37 16.98
C PRO A 74 7.01 40.91 15.77
N SER A 75 5.83 40.35 15.55
CA SER A 75 4.98 40.60 14.37
C SER A 75 3.54 40.67 14.83
N PHE A 76 2.71 41.50 14.18
CA PHE A 76 1.30 41.71 14.56
C PHE A 76 1.11 42.18 16.02
N GLY A 77 2.07 42.91 16.59
CA GLY A 77 1.99 43.40 17.97
C GLY A 77 2.18 42.34 19.05
N MET A 78 2.51 41.09 18.67
CA MET A 78 2.84 40.00 19.60
C MET A 78 4.35 39.76 19.63
N SER A 79 4.86 39.37 20.81
CA SER A 79 6.27 39.02 20.99
C SER A 79 6.64 37.77 20.19
N GLY A 80 7.92 37.66 19.81
CA GLY A 80 8.46 36.47 19.16
C GLY A 80 8.22 35.18 19.93
N ASP A 81 8.28 35.25 21.27
CA ASP A 81 8.01 34.11 22.15
C ASP A 81 6.58 33.58 22.04
N THR A 82 5.61 34.49 21.82
CA THR A 82 4.20 34.12 21.63
C THR A 82 4.03 33.34 20.33
N TRP A 83 4.65 33.81 19.25
CA TRP A 83 4.63 33.13 17.95
C TRP A 83 5.30 31.76 18.01
N ARG A 84 6.43 31.65 18.72
CA ARG A 84 7.09 30.37 18.95
C ARG A 84 6.16 29.38 19.67
N GLY A 85 5.41 29.85 20.68
CA GLY A 85 4.39 29.04 21.35
C GLY A 85 3.29 28.54 20.41
N VAL A 86 2.79 29.39 19.52
CA VAL A 86 1.77 29.02 18.52
C VAL A 86 2.30 27.93 17.57
N PHE A 87 3.53 28.07 17.07
CA PHE A 87 4.13 27.06 16.19
C PHE A 87 4.36 25.73 16.90
N ILE A 88 4.77 25.75 18.18
CA ILE A 88 4.88 24.53 18.99
C ILE A 88 3.52 23.85 19.16
N LEU A 89 2.46 24.61 19.46
CA LEU A 89 1.10 24.07 19.58
C LEU A 89 0.60 23.49 18.25
N ALA A 90 0.82 24.20 17.14
CA ALA A 90 0.46 23.73 15.80
C ALA A 90 1.22 22.45 15.42
N PHE A 91 2.49 22.33 15.80
CA PHE A 91 3.29 21.13 15.59
C PHE A 91 2.70 19.93 16.35
N TRP A 92 2.37 20.09 17.64
CA TRP A 92 1.72 19.02 18.40
C TRP A 92 0.36 18.62 17.82
N ALA A 93 -0.40 19.60 17.32
CA ALA A 93 -1.67 19.35 16.64
C ALA A 93 -1.50 18.55 15.33
N SER A 94 -0.41 18.75 14.59
CA SER A 94 -0.13 18.01 13.34
C SER A 94 0.39 16.59 13.60
N VAL A 95 1.10 16.38 14.71
CA VAL A 95 1.65 15.07 15.09
C VAL A 95 0.55 14.08 15.45
N PHE A 96 -0.53 14.51 16.10
CA PHE A 96 -1.62 13.63 16.52
C PHE A 96 -2.26 12.82 15.36
N PRO A 97 -2.75 13.45 14.26
CA PRO A 97 -3.29 12.72 13.11
C PRO A 97 -2.21 11.93 12.37
N LEU A 98 -0.96 12.40 12.36
CA LEU A 98 0.17 11.69 11.76
C LEU A 98 0.43 10.34 12.46
N VAL A 99 0.48 10.33 13.80
CA VAL A 99 0.64 9.11 14.59
C VAL A 99 -0.56 8.18 14.38
N ARG A 100 -1.79 8.71 14.38
CA ARG A 100 -2.99 7.92 14.11
C ARG A 100 -2.97 7.30 12.71
N GLY A 101 -2.55 8.05 11.71
CA GLY A 101 -2.35 7.59 10.33
C GLY A 101 -1.28 6.51 10.23
N LEU A 102 -0.16 6.69 10.93
CA LEU A 102 0.95 5.73 10.98
C LEU A 102 0.53 4.42 11.65
N VAL A 103 -0.18 4.48 12.78
CA VAL A 103 -0.73 3.28 13.44
C VAL A 103 -1.71 2.53 12.55
N ARG A 104 -2.58 3.26 11.82
CA ARG A 104 -3.48 2.64 10.84
C ARG A 104 -2.74 2.04 9.66
N LEU A 105 -1.62 2.64 9.24
CA LEU A 105 -0.77 2.12 8.16
C LEU A 105 -0.04 0.85 8.59
N CYS A 106 0.51 0.82 9.80
CA CYS A 106 1.16 -0.37 10.37
C CYS A 106 0.17 -1.51 10.64
N ARG A 107 -1.10 -1.19 10.94
CA ARG A 107 -2.18 -2.17 11.13
C ARG A 107 -2.89 -2.58 9.83
N ARG A 108 -2.37 -2.23 8.65
CA ARG A 108 -3.01 -2.60 7.38
C ARG A 108 -3.04 -4.12 7.20
N PRO A 109 -4.19 -4.71 6.89
CA PRO A 109 -4.23 -6.04 6.33
C PRO A 109 -3.49 -6.04 4.98
N LYS A 110 -2.58 -7.00 4.80
CA LYS A 110 -1.81 -7.16 3.56
C LYS A 110 -2.74 -7.53 2.41
N ILE A 111 -2.28 -7.35 1.18
CA ILE A 111 -3.01 -7.75 -0.04
C ILE A 111 -3.42 -9.23 0.02
N ASP A 112 -2.62 -10.07 0.69
CA ASP A 112 -2.95 -11.47 0.96
C ASP A 112 -4.31 -11.66 1.64
N ASP A 113 -4.72 -10.71 2.49
CA ASP A 113 -6.00 -10.74 3.18
C ASP A 113 -7.18 -10.41 2.24
N LEU A 114 -6.93 -9.63 1.17
CA LEU A 114 -7.91 -9.42 0.10
C LEU A 114 -8.10 -10.69 -0.72
N VAL A 115 -6.99 -11.36 -1.08
CA VAL A 115 -7.03 -12.61 -1.84
C VAL A 115 -7.76 -13.69 -1.05
N ASN A 116 -7.42 -13.85 0.24
CA ASN A 116 -8.08 -14.79 1.15
C ASN A 116 -9.56 -14.44 1.37
N ALA A 117 -9.93 -13.16 1.39
CA ALA A 117 -11.33 -12.75 1.50
C ALA A 117 -12.14 -13.12 0.26
N ILE A 118 -11.57 -12.95 -0.94
CA ILE A 118 -12.20 -13.34 -2.22
C ILE A 118 -12.36 -14.86 -2.30
N GLU A 119 -11.37 -15.63 -1.84
CA GLU A 119 -11.42 -17.10 -1.79
C GLU A 119 -12.50 -17.61 -0.82
N ARG A 120 -12.68 -16.99 0.35
CA ARG A 120 -13.75 -17.39 1.29
C ARG A 120 -15.15 -17.09 0.75
N ASP A 121 -15.34 -15.93 0.13
CA ASP A 121 -16.64 -15.56 -0.45
C ASP A 121 -16.99 -16.47 -1.66
N SER A 122 -16.01 -16.96 -2.42
CA SER A 122 -16.26 -17.91 -3.52
C SER A 122 -16.66 -19.30 -3.02
N ARG A 123 -16.01 -19.84 -1.96
CA ARG A 123 -16.34 -21.16 -1.38
C ARG A 123 -17.69 -21.20 -0.66
N SER A 124 -18.11 -20.12 -0.01
CA SER A 124 -19.38 -20.10 0.74
C SER A 124 -20.64 -20.15 -0.14
N ALA A 125 -20.50 -19.87 -1.45
CA ALA A 125 -21.60 -19.91 -2.41
C ALA A 125 -21.75 -21.27 -3.12
N SER A 126 -20.81 -22.21 -2.92
CA SER A 126 -20.85 -23.56 -3.50
C SER A 126 -21.27 -24.65 -2.51
N SER A 127 -21.69 -24.27 -1.30
CA SER A 127 -22.32 -25.15 -0.29
C SER A 127 -23.77 -24.72 -0.07
#